data_AF-A0A0G0D059-F1
#
_entry.id   AF-A0A0G0D059-F1
#
_cell.length_a   1.000
_cell.length_b   1.000
_cell.length_c   1.000
_cell.angle_alpha   90.00
_cell.angle_beta   90.00
_cell.angle_gamma   90.00
#
_symmetry.space_group_name_H-M   'P 1'
#
loop_
_entity.id
_entity.type
_entity.pdbx_description
1 polymer ?
#
loop_
_entity_poly.entity_id
_entity_poly.type
_entity_poly.pdbx_seq_one_letter_code
_entity_poly.pdbx_strand_id
1 'polypeptide(L)'
;MICYLFPEPVYFFFSSDVPVLLYYAHIPVAVITLFVGFYVFWSNKQLLLNRLLFAISVLFSFWIIINLITWTNIHSSFILFAWSFFSLISVLIAILCIYFIYVFLEKKDISIRLKAIFLTLFFPVVFFASTSFNLSGFNITNCDAFEFAQLPFKLYYTLLEVLAMIWILVLLIQKYRTATSDFRNQIILMGVG
;
A
#
# COMPACT_ATOMS: atom_id res chain seq x y z
N MET A 1 -13.90 4.04 -13.22
CA MET A 1 -13.28 5.38 -13.34
C MET A 1 -14.15 6.19 -14.28
N ILE A 2 -14.04 7.51 -14.29
CA ILE A 2 -14.80 8.30 -15.27
C ILE A 2 -14.12 8.24 -16.64
N CYS A 3 -14.93 8.25 -17.68
CA CYS A 3 -14.47 8.15 -19.06
C CYS A 3 -14.29 9.50 -19.75
N TYR A 4 -13.64 9.48 -20.92
CA TYR A 4 -13.39 10.66 -21.75
C TYR A 4 -14.66 11.44 -22.19
N LEU A 5 -15.85 10.86 -21.97
CA LEU A 5 -17.15 11.48 -22.23
C LEU A 5 -17.59 12.45 -21.12
N PHE A 6 -16.90 12.46 -19.97
CA PHE A 6 -17.18 13.33 -18.84
C PHE A 6 -16.33 14.61 -18.88
N PRO A 7 -16.78 15.70 -18.26
CA PRO A 7 -15.98 16.92 -18.17
C PRO A 7 -14.67 16.68 -17.42
N GLU A 8 -13.64 17.46 -17.77
CA GLU A 8 -12.36 17.41 -17.10
C GLU A 8 -12.49 17.73 -15.60
N PRO A 9 -11.76 17.00 -14.73
CA PRO A 9 -11.79 17.26 -13.31
C PRO A 9 -11.15 18.60 -12.96
N VAL A 10 -11.77 19.34 -12.06
CA VAL A 10 -11.21 20.57 -11.50
C VAL A 10 -10.04 20.22 -10.58
N TYR A 11 -8.91 20.91 -10.78
CA TYR A 11 -7.66 20.66 -10.07
C TYR A 11 -7.14 19.22 -10.14
N PHE A 12 -7.48 18.43 -11.17
CA PHE A 12 -7.15 16.99 -11.29
C PHE A 12 -7.84 16.04 -10.29
N PHE A 13 -8.59 16.56 -9.30
CA PHE A 13 -9.19 15.76 -8.24
C PHE A 13 -10.72 15.79 -8.24
N PHE A 14 -11.34 16.93 -8.54
CA PHE A 14 -12.77 17.11 -8.31
C PHE A 14 -13.58 16.93 -9.59
N SER A 15 -14.44 15.93 -9.61
CA SER A 15 -15.41 15.65 -10.66
C SER A 15 -16.80 15.58 -10.03
N SER A 16 -17.78 16.19 -10.68
CA SER A 16 -19.21 16.10 -10.33
C SER A 16 -19.79 14.71 -10.55
N ASP A 17 -19.09 13.88 -11.32
CA ASP A 17 -19.61 12.64 -11.90
C ASP A 17 -19.14 11.40 -11.15
N VAL A 18 -18.37 11.57 -10.08
CA VAL A 18 -17.99 10.49 -9.16
C VAL A 18 -18.79 10.54 -7.86
N PRO A 19 -19.04 9.39 -7.20
CA PRO A 19 -19.71 9.36 -5.91
C PRO A 19 -18.96 10.17 -4.86
N VAL A 20 -19.67 10.98 -4.07
CA VAL A 20 -19.11 11.75 -2.95
C VAL A 20 -18.36 10.86 -1.95
N LEU A 21 -18.82 9.60 -1.79
CA LEU A 21 -18.17 8.59 -0.95
C LEU A 21 -16.70 8.36 -1.33
N LEU A 22 -16.34 8.51 -2.61
CA LEU A 22 -14.96 8.38 -3.07
C LEU A 22 -14.07 9.42 -2.39
N TYR A 23 -14.47 10.69 -2.34
CA TYR A 23 -13.69 11.72 -1.65
C TYR A 23 -13.58 11.48 -0.15
N TYR A 24 -14.68 11.07 0.48
CA TYR A 24 -14.75 10.79 1.90
C TYR A 24 -13.86 9.59 2.32
N ALA A 25 -13.76 8.57 1.47
CA ALA A 25 -12.93 7.39 1.74
C ALA A 25 -11.42 7.64 1.54
N HIS A 26 -11.03 8.65 0.75
CA HIS A 26 -9.63 8.88 0.39
C HIS A 26 -9.02 10.08 1.12
N ILE A 27 -9.60 11.29 0.99
CA ILE A 27 -8.95 12.51 1.48
C ILE A 27 -8.81 12.53 3.02
N PRO A 28 -9.89 12.35 3.81
CA PRO A 28 -9.79 12.35 5.27
C PRO A 28 -8.85 11.26 5.77
N VAL A 29 -8.90 10.07 5.16
CA VAL A 29 -8.06 8.93 5.52
C VAL A 29 -6.58 9.26 5.29
N ALA A 30 -6.20 9.84 4.15
CA ALA A 30 -4.81 10.23 3.87
C ALA A 30 -4.32 11.25 4.90
N VAL A 31 -5.15 12.26 5.19
CA VAL A 31 -4.79 13.34 6.12
C VAL A 31 -4.60 12.80 7.53
N ILE A 32 -5.53 11.98 8.02
CA ILE A 32 -5.46 11.39 9.36
C ILE A 32 -4.26 10.44 9.45
N THR A 33 -4.06 9.58 8.46
CA THR A 33 -2.94 8.62 8.47
C THR A 33 -1.59 9.34 8.43
N LEU A 34 -1.42 10.37 7.60
CA LEU A 34 -0.20 11.19 7.60
C LEU A 34 0.01 11.92 8.91
N PHE A 35 -1.05 12.52 9.46
CA PHE A 35 -0.97 13.27 10.72
C PHE A 35 -0.52 12.36 11.88
N VAL A 36 -1.16 11.21 12.04
CA VAL A 36 -0.80 10.22 13.07
C VAL A 36 0.62 9.71 12.86
N GLY A 37 0.97 9.31 11.63
CA GLY A 37 2.32 8.83 11.32
C GLY A 37 3.38 9.88 11.61
N PHE A 38 3.15 11.14 11.23
CA PHE A 38 4.05 12.26 11.49
C PHE A 38 4.20 12.53 12.98
N TYR A 39 3.09 12.56 13.73
CA TYR A 39 3.10 12.77 15.18
C TYR A 39 3.94 11.70 15.90
N VAL A 40 3.73 10.42 15.57
CA VAL A 40 4.48 9.30 16.17
C VAL A 40 5.96 9.37 15.80
N PHE A 41 6.29 9.69 14.54
CA PHE A 41 7.68 9.89 14.13
C PHE A 41 8.36 11.04 14.89
N TRP A 42 7.67 12.17 15.04
CA TRP A 42 8.23 13.33 15.72
C TRP A 42 8.52 13.06 17.21
N SER A 43 7.67 12.28 17.87
CA SER A 43 7.83 11.89 19.28
C SER A 43 9.16 11.18 19.56
N ASN A 44 9.59 10.27 18.67
CA ASN A 44 10.92 9.66 18.77
C ASN A 44 11.44 9.20 17.41
N LYS A 45 12.24 10.06 16.76
CA LYS A 45 12.78 9.86 15.41
C LYS A 45 13.83 8.75 15.32
N GLN A 46 14.50 8.44 16.43
CA GLN A 46 15.56 7.42 16.47
C GLN A 46 14.98 6.00 16.55
N LEU A 47 13.78 5.87 17.11
CA LEU A 47 13.09 4.59 17.22
C LEU A 47 12.77 4.04 15.82
N LEU A 48 13.30 2.85 15.51
CA LEU A 48 13.07 2.19 14.22
C LEU A 48 11.58 1.95 13.95
N LEU A 49 10.83 1.55 14.98
CA LEU A 49 9.39 1.30 14.89
C LEU A 49 8.61 2.55 14.41
N ASN A 50 8.94 3.74 14.94
CA ASN A 50 8.29 4.99 14.55
C ASN A 50 8.62 5.39 13.11
N ARG A 51 9.87 5.17 12.69
CA ARG A 51 10.30 5.39 11.29
C ARG A 51 9.55 4.49 10.32
N LEU A 52 9.39 3.22 10.66
CA LEU A 52 8.65 2.25 9.84
C LEU A 52 7.17 2.62 9.74
N LEU A 53 6.52 2.98 10.86
CA LEU A 53 5.14 3.43 10.84
C LEU A 53 4.96 4.65 9.93
N PHE A 54 5.83 5.64 10.06
CA PHE A 54 5.76 6.84 9.21
C PHE A 54 5.98 6.53 7.73
N ALA A 55 6.93 5.65 7.39
CA ALA A 55 7.12 5.20 6.01
C ALA A 55 5.86 4.52 5.45
N ILE A 56 5.22 3.64 6.23
CA ILE A 56 3.94 3.02 5.87
C ILE A 56 2.86 4.08 5.69
N SER A 57 2.72 5.03 6.62
CA SER A 57 1.73 6.12 6.53
C SER A 57 1.91 6.98 5.28
N VAL A 58 3.15 7.32 4.92
CA VAL A 58 3.46 8.10 3.71
C VAL A 58 3.10 7.30 2.45
N LEU A 59 3.53 6.04 2.37
CA LEU A 59 3.26 5.20 1.21
C LEU A 59 1.76 4.90 1.03
N PHE A 60 1.06 4.60 2.12
CA PHE A 60 -0.38 4.36 2.09
C PHE A 60 -1.13 5.63 1.66
N SER A 61 -0.77 6.79 2.21
CA SER A 61 -1.42 8.05 1.83
C SER A 61 -1.14 8.41 0.37
N PHE A 62 0.08 8.16 -0.11
CA PHE A 62 0.41 8.31 -1.52
C PHE A 62 -0.41 7.36 -2.40
N TRP A 63 -0.53 6.09 -2.00
CA TRP A 63 -1.31 5.09 -2.71
C TRP A 63 -2.79 5.47 -2.84
N ILE A 64 -3.44 5.88 -1.74
CA ILE A 64 -4.86 6.25 -1.79
C ILE A 64 -5.08 7.54 -2.58
N ILE A 65 -4.16 8.52 -2.50
CA ILE A 65 -4.29 9.75 -3.29
C ILE A 65 -4.12 9.48 -4.78
N ILE A 66 -3.14 8.64 -5.18
CA ILE A 66 -3.05 8.18 -6.57
C ILE A 66 -4.33 7.46 -6.96
N ASN A 67 -4.85 6.57 -6.11
CA ASN A 67 -6.10 5.86 -6.40
C ASN A 67 -7.24 6.83 -6.69
N LEU A 68 -7.44 7.84 -5.84
CA LEU A 68 -8.42 8.89 -6.04
C LEU A 68 -8.25 9.56 -7.40
N ILE A 69 -7.03 10.01 -7.75
CA ILE A 69 -6.77 10.67 -9.03
C ILE A 69 -7.12 9.74 -10.20
N THR A 70 -6.71 8.47 -10.12
CA THR A 70 -7.00 7.50 -11.18
C THR A 70 -8.51 7.31 -11.39
N TRP A 71 -9.32 7.38 -10.32
CA TRP A 71 -10.78 7.30 -10.43
C TRP A 71 -11.43 8.56 -10.99
N THR A 72 -10.84 9.74 -10.78
CA THR A 72 -11.40 11.05 -11.14
C THR A 72 -10.82 11.64 -12.43
N ASN A 73 -9.82 11.03 -13.03
CA ASN A 73 -9.17 11.53 -14.24
C ASN A 73 -9.77 10.88 -15.49
N ILE A 74 -9.81 11.62 -16.60
CA ILE A 74 -10.31 11.16 -17.91
C ILE A 74 -9.19 10.83 -18.90
N HIS A 75 -7.96 11.28 -18.64
CA HIS A 75 -6.84 11.08 -19.54
C HIS A 75 -6.23 9.69 -19.32
N SER A 76 -6.46 8.80 -20.29
CA SER A 76 -5.98 7.41 -20.27
C SER A 76 -4.46 7.29 -20.10
N SER A 77 -3.68 8.19 -20.67
CA SER A 77 -2.21 8.21 -20.54
C SER A 77 -1.76 8.43 -19.10
N PHE A 78 -2.38 9.38 -18.41
CA PHE A 78 -2.10 9.66 -16.99
C PHE A 78 -2.58 8.52 -16.10
N ILE A 79 -3.78 8.00 -16.36
CA ILE A 79 -4.35 6.86 -15.64
C ILE A 79 -3.42 5.65 -15.71
N LEU A 80 -2.92 5.29 -16.91
CA LEU A 80 -1.98 4.19 -17.09
C LEU A 80 -0.66 4.39 -16.32
N PHE A 81 -0.13 5.61 -16.36
CA PHE A 81 1.07 5.96 -15.61
C PHE A 81 0.85 5.77 -14.10
N ALA A 82 -0.23 6.33 -13.56
CA ALA A 82 -0.61 6.20 -12.15
C ALA A 82 -0.84 4.73 -11.75
N TRP A 83 -1.51 3.95 -12.61
CA TRP A 83 -1.81 2.55 -12.36
C TRP A 83 -0.55 1.69 -12.23
N SER A 84 0.50 2.05 -12.95
CA SER A 84 1.77 1.32 -12.93
C SER A 84 2.44 1.35 -11.55
N PHE A 85 2.14 2.36 -10.72
CA PHE A 85 2.65 2.47 -9.36
C PHE A 85 1.88 1.64 -8.33
N PHE A 86 0.66 1.17 -8.63
CA PHE A 86 -0.15 0.49 -7.62
C PHE A 86 0.52 -0.78 -7.10
N SER A 87 1.03 -1.63 -7.98
CA SER A 87 1.72 -2.87 -7.61
C SER A 87 3.03 -2.60 -6.84
N LEU A 88 3.77 -1.57 -7.22
CA LEU A 88 5.00 -1.17 -6.53
C LEU A 88 4.72 -0.74 -5.10
N ILE A 89 3.77 0.17 -4.93
CA ILE A 89 3.47 0.74 -3.61
C ILE A 89 2.80 -0.32 -2.72
N SER A 90 1.89 -1.14 -3.26
CA SER A 90 1.17 -2.16 -2.47
C SER A 90 2.11 -3.22 -1.90
N VAL A 91 3.03 -3.75 -2.72
CA VAL A 91 4.02 -4.74 -2.25
C VAL A 91 5.00 -4.11 -1.26
N LEU A 92 5.42 -2.86 -1.49
CA LEU A 92 6.30 -2.16 -0.56
C LEU A 92 5.63 -1.94 0.80
N ILE A 93 4.34 -1.55 0.82
CA ILE A 93 3.54 -1.46 2.05
C ILE A 93 3.49 -2.83 2.74
N ALA A 94 3.17 -3.91 2.01
CA ALA A 94 3.07 -5.25 2.58
C ALA A 94 4.39 -5.70 3.26
N ILE A 95 5.53 -5.49 2.59
CA ILE A 95 6.86 -5.80 3.14
C ILE A 95 7.16 -4.97 4.39
N LEU A 96 6.88 -3.66 4.35
CA LEU A 96 7.08 -2.77 5.49
C LEU A 96 6.19 -3.14 6.67
N CYS A 97 4.95 -3.61 6.43
CA CYS A 97 4.08 -4.10 7.49
C CYS A 97 4.65 -5.34 8.19
N ILE A 98 5.17 -6.33 7.44
CA ILE A 98 5.86 -7.49 8.04
C ILE A 98 7.04 -7.01 8.90
N TYR A 99 7.84 -6.09 8.37
CA TYR A 99 9.00 -5.56 9.06
C TYR A 99 8.60 -4.80 10.34
N PHE A 100 7.58 -3.95 10.25
CA PHE A 100 7.03 -3.21 11.38
C PHE A 100 6.54 -4.15 12.49
N ILE A 101 5.77 -5.18 12.14
CA ILE A 101 5.29 -6.18 13.10
C ILE A 101 6.45 -6.96 13.72
N TYR A 102 7.45 -7.36 12.95
CA TYR A 102 8.63 -8.02 13.48
C TYR A 102 9.35 -7.15 14.52
N VAL A 103 9.64 -5.89 14.18
CA VAL A 103 10.32 -4.94 15.09
C VAL A 103 9.47 -4.66 16.33
N PHE A 104 8.14 -4.58 16.17
CA PHE A 104 7.22 -4.42 17.29
C PHE A 104 7.28 -5.60 18.26
N LEU A 105 7.32 -6.83 17.74
CA LEU A 105 7.30 -8.07 18.53
C LEU A 105 8.65 -8.40 19.17
N GLU A 106 9.74 -8.24 18.42
CA GLU A 106 11.08 -8.66 18.82
C GLU A 106 11.92 -7.52 19.42
N LYS A 107 11.46 -6.26 19.31
CA LYS A 107 12.13 -5.04 19.80
C LYS A 107 13.56 -4.85 19.27
N LYS A 108 13.89 -5.50 18.16
CA LYS A 108 15.19 -5.45 17.47
C LYS A 108 15.00 -5.36 15.96
N ASP A 109 16.04 -4.92 15.25
CA ASP A 109 16.08 -4.92 13.80
C ASP A 109 16.10 -6.37 13.24
N ILE A 110 15.59 -6.53 12.02
CA ILE A 110 15.65 -7.78 11.27
C ILE A 110 17.08 -8.08 10.81
N SER A 111 17.41 -9.35 10.71
CA SER A 111 18.70 -9.78 10.18
C SER A 111 18.90 -9.36 8.71
N ILE A 112 20.16 -9.21 8.29
CA ILE A 112 20.51 -8.88 6.91
C ILE A 112 19.96 -9.90 5.90
N ARG A 113 19.84 -11.17 6.30
CA ARG A 113 19.27 -12.24 5.47
C ARG A 113 17.80 -11.97 5.17
N LEU A 114 17.04 -11.50 6.15
CA LEU A 114 15.62 -11.19 5.94
C LEU A 114 15.45 -9.93 5.09
N LYS A 115 16.32 -8.92 5.26
CA LYS A 115 16.38 -7.76 4.35
C LYS A 115 16.65 -8.18 2.90
N ALA A 116 17.57 -9.11 2.69
CA ALA A 116 17.84 -9.67 1.37
C ALA A 116 16.63 -10.42 0.79
N ILE A 117 15.90 -11.21 1.61
CA ILE A 117 14.65 -11.86 1.18
C ILE A 117 13.62 -10.82 0.73
N PHE A 118 13.39 -9.78 1.52
CA PHE A 118 12.46 -8.70 1.17
C PHE A 118 12.86 -8.00 -0.13
N LEU A 119 14.15 -7.70 -0.31
CA LEU A 119 14.64 -7.10 -1.54
C LEU A 119 14.44 -8.04 -2.74
N THR A 120 14.73 -9.33 -2.59
CA THR A 120 14.51 -10.34 -3.64
C THR A 120 13.03 -10.48 -4.01
N LEU A 121 12.12 -10.42 -3.04
CA LEU A 121 10.67 -10.46 -3.31
C LEU A 121 10.17 -9.17 -3.97
N PHE A 122 10.76 -8.02 -3.62
CA PHE A 122 10.38 -6.74 -4.23
C PHE A 122 10.96 -6.55 -5.63
N PHE A 123 12.14 -7.12 -5.90
CA PHE A 123 12.90 -6.88 -7.13
C PHE A 123 12.12 -7.18 -8.43
N PRO A 124 11.40 -8.32 -8.58
CA PRO A 124 10.60 -8.57 -9.77
C PRO A 124 9.51 -7.52 -9.97
N VAL A 125 8.91 -7.00 -8.89
CA VAL A 125 7.88 -5.96 -8.98
C VAL A 125 8.47 -4.68 -9.56
N VAL A 126 9.64 -4.25 -9.07
CA VAL A 126 10.36 -3.09 -9.60
C VAL A 126 10.74 -3.28 -11.07
N PHE A 127 11.28 -4.45 -11.41
CA PHE A 127 11.75 -4.73 -12.76
C PHE A 127 10.61 -4.80 -13.78
N PHE A 128 9.49 -5.43 -13.42
CA PHE A 128 8.37 -5.60 -14.35
C PHE A 128 7.36 -4.46 -14.33
N ALA A 129 7.36 -3.58 -13.32
CA ALA A 129 6.38 -2.49 -13.22
C ALA A 129 6.37 -1.53 -14.41
N SER A 130 7.53 -1.26 -15.03
CA SER A 130 7.63 -0.39 -16.22
C SER A 130 7.52 -1.15 -17.54
N THR A 131 7.22 -2.44 -17.52
CA THR A 131 7.17 -3.28 -18.73
C THR A 131 5.75 -3.56 -19.16
N SER A 132 5.59 -4.03 -20.39
CA SER A 132 4.31 -4.52 -20.88
C SER A 132 3.80 -5.75 -20.13
N PHE A 133 4.57 -6.35 -19.21
CA PHE A 133 4.09 -7.40 -18.29
C PHE A 133 3.27 -6.84 -17.12
N ASN A 134 3.32 -5.53 -16.85
CA ASN A 134 2.45 -4.91 -15.86
C ASN A 134 1.11 -4.50 -16.50
N LEU A 135 1.19 -3.70 -17.56
CA LEU A 135 0.04 -3.19 -18.32
C LEU A 135 0.41 -3.16 -19.80
N SER A 136 -0.41 -3.78 -20.65
CA SER A 136 -0.23 -3.76 -22.12
C SER A 136 -1.09 -2.74 -22.87
N GLY A 137 -2.07 -2.14 -22.19
CA GLY A 137 -3.07 -1.29 -22.85
C GLY A 137 -4.11 -0.75 -21.88
N PHE A 138 -5.12 -0.10 -22.44
CA PHE A 138 -6.20 0.55 -21.69
C PHE A 138 -7.52 0.42 -22.45
N ASN A 139 -8.59 0.07 -21.74
CA ASN A 139 -9.93 0.02 -22.30
C ASN A 139 -10.54 1.42 -22.23
N ILE A 140 -10.65 2.12 -23.36
CA ILE A 140 -11.25 3.47 -23.41
C ILE A 140 -12.77 3.49 -23.23
N THR A 141 -13.43 2.33 -23.34
CA THR A 141 -14.88 2.20 -23.17
C THR A 141 -15.24 2.07 -21.70
N ASN A 142 -14.49 1.25 -20.96
CA ASN A 142 -14.69 1.02 -19.52
C ASN A 142 -13.80 1.90 -18.63
N CYS A 143 -12.81 2.56 -19.24
CA CYS A 143 -11.85 3.44 -18.60
C CYS A 143 -11.07 2.76 -17.48
N ASP A 144 -10.53 1.60 -17.83
CA ASP A 144 -9.72 0.79 -16.94
C ASP A 144 -8.61 0.07 -17.71
N ALA A 145 -7.68 -0.51 -16.95
CA ALA A 145 -6.62 -1.34 -17.48
C ALA A 145 -6.75 -2.81 -17.01
N PHE A 146 -7.93 -3.24 -16.55
CA PHE A 146 -8.11 -4.56 -15.94
C PHE A 146 -7.88 -5.70 -16.92
N GLU A 147 -8.39 -5.57 -18.16
CA GLU A 147 -8.24 -6.56 -19.23
C GLU A 147 -6.81 -6.62 -19.78
N PHE A 148 -6.03 -5.56 -19.54
CA PHE A 148 -4.67 -5.40 -20.07
C PHE A 148 -3.58 -5.67 -19.04
N ALA A 149 -3.97 -5.98 -17.80
CA ALA A 149 -3.08 -6.42 -16.73
C ALA A 149 -2.79 -7.91 -16.90
N GLN A 150 -1.51 -8.25 -17.10
CA GLN A 150 -1.10 -9.62 -17.36
C GLN A 150 -1.28 -10.47 -16.11
N LEU A 151 -2.00 -11.58 -16.28
CA LEU A 151 -2.35 -12.48 -15.18
C LEU A 151 -1.13 -12.94 -14.35
N PRO A 152 0.03 -13.32 -14.92
CA PRO A 152 1.16 -13.80 -14.12
C PRO A 152 1.72 -12.74 -13.18
N PHE A 153 1.90 -11.50 -13.65
CA PHE A 153 2.42 -10.41 -12.82
C PHE A 153 1.40 -9.99 -11.77
N LYS A 154 0.12 -9.91 -12.17
CA LYS A 154 -0.99 -9.66 -11.25
C LYS A 154 -1.05 -10.67 -10.11
N LEU A 155 -1.02 -11.95 -10.46
CA LEU A 155 -1.02 -13.03 -9.50
C LEU A 155 0.19 -12.96 -8.58
N TYR A 156 1.38 -12.64 -9.11
CA TYR A 156 2.60 -12.55 -8.31
C TYR A 156 2.48 -11.51 -7.18
N TYR A 157 2.17 -10.24 -7.49
CA TYR A 157 2.11 -9.22 -6.42
C TYR A 157 0.93 -9.46 -5.47
N THR A 158 -0.21 -9.94 -5.96
CA THR A 158 -1.35 -10.30 -5.10
C THR A 158 -1.01 -11.46 -4.16
N LEU A 159 -0.28 -12.48 -4.63
CA LEU A 159 0.18 -13.57 -3.77
C LEU A 159 1.16 -13.08 -2.71
N LEU A 160 2.06 -12.14 -3.04
CA LEU A 160 2.97 -11.55 -2.05
C LEU A 160 2.20 -10.84 -0.93
N GLU A 161 1.14 -10.11 -1.25
CA GLU A 161 0.28 -9.44 -0.26
C GLU A 161 -0.43 -10.45 0.65
N VAL A 162 -1.00 -11.53 0.08
CA VAL A 162 -1.63 -12.60 0.86
C VAL A 162 -0.60 -13.32 1.74
N LEU A 163 0.59 -13.63 1.21
CA LEU A 163 1.67 -14.24 1.98
C LEU A 163 2.16 -13.33 3.10
N ALA A 164 2.23 -12.02 2.87
CA ALA A 164 2.58 -11.03 3.90
C ALA A 164 1.56 -11.04 5.04
N MET A 165 0.26 -11.06 4.72
CA MET A 165 -0.81 -11.15 5.72
C MET A 165 -0.71 -12.45 6.54
N ILE A 166 -0.51 -13.59 5.88
CA ILE A 166 -0.32 -14.89 6.56
C ILE A 166 0.93 -14.84 7.44
N TRP A 167 2.03 -14.27 6.96
CA TRP A 167 3.27 -14.15 7.73
C TRP A 167 3.05 -13.31 9.00
N ILE A 168 2.42 -12.14 8.88
CA ILE A 168 2.07 -11.29 10.02
C ILE A 168 1.22 -12.08 11.03
N LEU A 169 0.18 -12.78 10.56
CA LEU A 169 -0.69 -13.58 11.43
C LEU A 169 0.10 -14.66 12.18
N VAL A 170 1.01 -15.37 11.49
CA VAL A 170 1.87 -16.39 12.10
C VAL A 170 2.77 -15.78 13.17
N LEU A 171 3.40 -14.62 12.91
CA LEU A 171 4.25 -13.93 13.88
C LEU A 171 3.47 -13.52 15.13
N LEU A 172 2.28 -12.95 14.95
CA LEU A 172 1.40 -12.54 16.04
C LEU A 172 0.98 -13.74 16.90
N ILE A 173 0.54 -14.84 16.29
CA ILE A 173 0.13 -16.06 17.01
C ILE A 173 1.32 -16.67 17.78
N GLN A 174 2.49 -16.76 17.14
CA GLN A 174 3.69 -17.32 17.78
C GLN A 174 4.10 -16.49 19.01
N LYS A 175 4.10 -15.16 18.90
CA LYS A 175 4.43 -14.31 20.05
C LYS A 175 3.35 -14.27 21.11
N TYR A 176 2.08 -14.28 20.73
CA TYR A 176 0.97 -14.30 21.68
C TYR A 176 1.09 -15.48 22.67
N ARG A 177 1.45 -16.67 22.17
CA ARG A 177 1.61 -17.88 22.99
C ARG A 177 2.73 -17.80 24.03
N THR A 178 3.75 -16.98 23.78
CA THR A 178 4.94 -16.86 24.64
C THR A 178 5.00 -15.55 25.44
N ALA A 179 4.14 -14.59 25.12
CA ALA A 179 4.09 -13.28 25.75
C ALA A 179 3.48 -13.32 27.17
N THR A 180 3.86 -12.34 27.99
CA THR A 180 3.25 -12.02 29.29
C THR A 180 1.85 -11.44 29.11
N SER A 181 1.02 -11.43 30.16
CA SER A 181 -0.37 -10.92 30.12
C SER A 181 -0.46 -9.51 29.52
N ASP A 182 0.42 -8.61 29.94
CA ASP A 182 0.36 -7.20 29.56
C ASP A 182 0.74 -7.01 28.09
N PHE A 183 1.73 -7.77 27.63
CA PHE A 183 2.16 -7.70 26.24
C PHE A 183 1.17 -8.40 25.29
N ARG A 184 0.45 -9.43 25.74
CA ARG A 184 -0.62 -10.07 24.96
C ARG A 184 -1.71 -9.09 24.55
N ASN A 185 -2.12 -8.19 25.44
CA ASN A 185 -3.13 -7.17 25.12
C ASN A 185 -2.65 -6.23 24.00
N GLN A 186 -1.37 -5.84 24.04
CA GLN A 186 -0.78 -5.01 22.97
C GLN A 186 -0.72 -5.76 21.63
N ILE A 187 -0.39 -7.06 21.65
CA ILE A 187 -0.37 -7.89 20.44
C ILE A 187 -1.78 -8.00 19.83
N ILE A 188 -2.82 -8.17 20.65
CA ILE A 188 -4.22 -8.23 20.18
C ILE A 188 -4.62 -6.89 19.56
N LEU A 189 -4.36 -5.76 20.24
CA LEU A 189 -4.67 -4.44 19.72
C LEU A 189 -3.98 -4.18 18.37
N MET A 190 -2.72 -4.58 18.25
CA MET A 190 -1.96 -4.48 17.00
C MET A 190 -2.46 -5.42 15.89
N GLY A 191 -2.99 -6.59 16.24
CA GLY A 191 -3.48 -7.55 15.26
C GLY A 191 -4.88 -7.28 14.74
N VAL A 192 -5.70 -6.56 15.51
CA VAL A 192 -7.09 -6.18 15.14
C VAL A 192 -7.14 -4.83 14.44
N GLY A 193 -6.26 -3.89 14.81
CA GLY A 193 -6.12 -2.60 14.14
C GLY A 193 -5.41 -2.72 12.80
#